data_AF-A0A7Y7IB68-F1
#
_entry.id   AF-A0A7Y7IB68-F1
#
_cell.length_a   1.000
_cell.length_b   1.000
_cell.length_c   1.000
_cell.angle_alpha   90.00
_cell.angle_beta   90.00
_cell.angle_gamma   90.00
#
_symmetry.space_group_name_H-M   'P 1'
#
loop_
_entity.id
_entity.type
_entity.pdbx_description
1 polymer ?
#
loop_
_entity_poly.entity_id
_entity_poly.type
_entity_poly.pdbx_seq_one_letter_code
_entity_poly.pdbx_strand_id
1 'polypeptide(L)'
;MAKSARAPSRPLQHDPESLALQAADDIASIRDVHCAYACLEKLIVARHVSDCEEVYPTRSELGALVRLVNEELNRRIEAAEGTIGMLRESCAA
;
A
#
# COMPACT_ATOMS: atom_id res chain seq x y z
N MET A 1 53.17 -18.63 3.37
CA MET A 1 52.39 -17.84 2.39
C MET A 1 50.93 -17.82 2.83
N ALA A 2 50.28 -16.65 2.72
CA ALA A 2 49.12 -16.25 3.49
C ALA A 2 47.83 -17.04 3.19
N LYS A 3 47.12 -17.43 4.25
CA LYS A 3 45.76 -17.97 4.19
C LYS A 3 44.81 -16.77 4.32
N SER A 4 44.29 -16.28 3.20
CA SER A 4 43.33 -15.18 3.16
C SER A 4 42.01 -15.65 3.76
N ALA A 5 41.74 -15.30 5.01
CA ALA A 5 40.46 -15.55 5.65
C ALA A 5 39.40 -14.65 5.00
N ARG A 6 38.42 -15.28 4.35
CA ARG A 6 37.24 -14.60 3.81
C ARG A 6 36.45 -14.02 4.98
N ALA A 7 36.33 -12.69 5.01
CA ALA A 7 35.53 -11.99 6.00
C ALA A 7 34.06 -12.47 5.97
N PRO A 8 33.37 -12.51 7.12
CA PRO A 8 31.96 -12.88 7.16
C PRO A 8 31.16 -11.82 6.39
N SER A 9 30.36 -12.28 5.45
CA SER A 9 29.41 -11.42 4.72
C SER A 9 28.47 -10.77 5.75
N ARG A 10 28.56 -9.45 5.87
CA ARG A 10 27.67 -8.63 6.72
C ARG A 10 26.21 -8.92 6.32
N PRO A 11 25.26 -9.04 7.27
CA PRO A 11 23.85 -9.10 6.93
C PRO A 11 23.52 -7.84 6.11
N LEU A 12 22.70 -7.98 5.08
CA LEU A 12 22.23 -6.86 4.25
C LEU A 12 21.45 -5.87 5.15
N GLN A 13 22.16 -4.97 5.82
CA GLN A 13 21.58 -3.81 6.49
C GLN A 13 20.96 -2.97 5.37
N HIS A 14 19.62 -2.96 5.27
CA HIS A 14 18.94 -2.14 4.28
C HIS A 14 19.29 -0.67 4.55
N ASP A 15 19.89 -0.04 3.55
CA ASP A 15 20.33 1.36 3.59
C ASP A 15 19.15 2.28 3.95
N PRO A 16 19.28 3.22 4.91
CA PRO A 16 18.24 4.21 5.22
C PRO A 16 17.68 4.95 4.00
N GLU A 17 18.48 5.12 2.94
CA GLU A 17 18.02 5.70 1.68
C GLU A 17 17.03 4.77 0.95
N SER A 18 17.28 3.46 0.95
CA SER A 18 16.34 2.45 0.41
C SER A 18 15.02 2.42 1.17
N LEU A 19 15.06 2.70 2.48
CA LEU A 19 13.88 2.68 3.34
C LEU A 19 13.04 3.95 3.19
N ALA A 20 13.69 5.09 3.02
CA ALA A 20 13.02 6.35 2.66
C ALA A 20 12.35 6.25 1.28
N LEU A 21 13.01 5.58 0.32
CA LEU A 21 12.44 5.31 -1.00
C LEU A 21 11.17 4.45 -0.89
N GLN A 22 11.23 3.35 -0.13
CA GLN A 22 10.09 2.47 0.09
C GLN A 22 8.91 3.21 0.75
N ALA A 23 9.18 4.04 1.76
CA ALA A 23 8.12 4.83 2.40
C ALA A 23 7.48 5.85 1.45
N ALA A 24 8.26 6.43 0.52
CA ALA A 24 7.73 7.31 -0.51
C ALA A 24 6.83 6.56 -1.50
N ASP A 25 7.23 5.35 -1.90
CA ASP A 25 6.43 4.47 -2.76
C ASP A 25 5.13 4.04 -2.05
N ASP A 26 5.19 3.72 -0.77
CA ASP A 26 4.02 3.38 0.05
C ASP A 26 3.05 4.57 0.15
N ILE A 27 3.55 5.80 0.36
CA ILE A 27 2.73 7.02 0.38
C ILE A 27 2.09 7.29 -0.99
N ALA A 28 2.82 7.07 -2.09
CA ALA A 28 2.26 7.21 -3.44
C ALA A 28 1.10 6.20 -3.65
N SER A 29 1.30 4.95 -3.22
CA SER A 29 0.28 3.91 -3.26
C SER A 29 -0.96 4.24 -2.42
N ILE A 30 -0.77 4.86 -1.24
CA ILE A 30 -1.89 5.34 -0.40
C ILE A 30 -2.66 6.47 -1.10
N ARG A 31 -1.96 7.39 -1.79
CA ARG A 31 -2.61 8.46 -2.56
C ARG A 31 -3.47 7.93 -3.70
N ASP A 32 -3.02 6.88 -4.39
CA ASP A 32 -3.80 6.24 -5.46
C ASP A 32 -5.11 5.64 -4.92
N VAL A 33 -5.07 5.02 -3.74
CA VAL A 33 -6.27 4.49 -3.06
C VAL A 33 -7.21 5.61 -2.64
N HIS A 34 -6.68 6.69 -2.07
CA HIS A 34 -7.49 7.87 -1.74
C HIS A 34 -8.17 8.47 -2.98
N CYS A 35 -7.47 8.51 -4.13
CA CYS A 35 -8.05 8.91 -5.40
C CYS A 35 -9.18 7.96 -5.85
N ALA A 36 -9.02 6.65 -5.71
CA ALA A 36 -10.07 5.67 -6.02
C ALA A 36 -11.31 5.87 -5.14
N TYR A 37 -11.13 6.12 -3.84
CA TYR A 37 -12.23 6.46 -2.92
C TYR A 37 -12.95 7.76 -3.32
N ALA A 38 -12.20 8.80 -3.70
CA ALA A 38 -12.80 10.05 -4.18
C ALA A 38 -13.57 9.87 -5.51
N CYS A 39 -13.16 8.94 -6.36
CA CYS A 39 -13.91 8.57 -7.57
C CYS A 39 -15.21 7.83 -7.23
N LEU A 40 -15.17 6.89 -6.28
CA LEU A 40 -16.37 6.21 -5.78
C LEU A 40 -17.35 7.20 -5.14
N GLU A 41 -16.84 8.16 -4.35
CA GLU A 41 -17.65 9.24 -3.79
C GLU A 41 -18.37 10.02 -4.89
N LYS A 42 -17.69 10.37 -5.99
CA LYS A 42 -18.31 11.08 -7.13
C LYS A 42 -19.37 10.25 -7.86
N LEU A 43 -19.23 8.93 -7.92
CA LEU A 43 -20.24 8.03 -8.50
C LEU A 43 -21.47 7.90 -7.59
N ILE A 44 -21.27 7.95 -6.27
CA ILE A 44 -22.35 7.87 -5.28
C ILE A 44 -23.06 9.22 -5.13
N VAL A 45 -22.31 10.32 -5.15
CA VAL A 45 -22.82 11.69 -5.15
C VAL A 45 -23.21 12.03 -6.59
N ALA A 46 -24.22 11.34 -7.13
CA ALA A 46 -24.89 11.71 -8.36
C ALA A 46 -25.53 13.10 -8.18
N ARG A 47 -24.75 14.14 -8.47
CA ARG A 47 -25.21 15.52 -8.42
C ARG A 47 -25.29 16.03 -9.86
N HIS A 48 -26.42 15.70 -10.50
CA HIS A 48 -26.89 16.26 -11.77
C HIS A 48 -25.81 16.38 -12.85
N VAL A 49 -25.63 15.32 -13.65
CA VAL A 49 -24.95 15.46 -14.95
C VAL A 49 -25.87 14.88 -16.00
N SER A 50 -26.47 15.78 -16.77
CA SER A 50 -27.65 15.60 -17.61
C SER A 50 -27.51 14.69 -18.83
N ASP A 51 -26.51 13.80 -18.92
CA ASP A 51 -26.28 12.98 -20.13
C ASP A 51 -25.54 11.64 -19.91
N CYS A 52 -25.60 11.05 -18.71
CA CYS A 52 -25.20 9.65 -18.53
C CYS A 52 -26.33 8.89 -17.86
N GLU A 53 -26.66 7.70 -18.38
CA GLU A 53 -27.67 6.83 -17.79
C GLU A 53 -27.47 6.74 -16.28
N GLU A 54 -28.52 7.05 -15.53
CA GLU A 54 -28.47 7.04 -14.08
C GLU A 54 -28.09 5.63 -13.59
N VAL A 55 -26.85 5.47 -13.12
CA VAL A 55 -26.38 4.21 -12.56
C VAL A 55 -26.87 4.11 -11.12
N TYR A 56 -27.82 3.20 -10.87
CA TYR A 56 -28.32 2.89 -9.54
C TYR A 56 -27.75 1.54 -9.05
N PRO A 57 -26.58 1.52 -8.40
CA PRO A 57 -26.04 0.28 -7.87
C PRO A 57 -26.92 -0.26 -6.74
N THR A 58 -27.15 -1.56 -6.75
CA THR A 58 -27.84 -2.25 -5.67
C THR A 58 -26.99 -2.26 -4.41
N ARG A 59 -27.65 -2.42 -3.25
CA ARG A 59 -26.96 -2.57 -1.95
C ARG A 59 -25.94 -3.72 -1.96
N SER A 60 -26.22 -4.78 -2.71
CA SER A 60 -25.32 -5.92 -2.87
C SER A 60 -24.07 -5.57 -3.67
N GLU A 61 -24.20 -4.81 -4.76
CA GLU A 61 -23.06 -4.36 -5.57
C GLU A 61 -22.18 -3.37 -4.80
N LEU A 62 -22.78 -2.43 -4.08
CA LEU A 62 -22.05 -1.54 -3.16
C LEU A 62 -21.33 -2.33 -2.07
N GLY A 63 -22.00 -3.32 -1.47
CA GLY A 63 -21.40 -4.20 -0.47
C GLY A 63 -20.23 -5.02 -1.01
N ALA A 64 -20.32 -5.51 -2.24
CA ALA A 64 -19.25 -6.24 -2.90
C ALA A 64 -18.03 -5.35 -3.18
N LEU A 65 -18.25 -4.12 -3.65
CA LEU A 65 -17.20 -3.13 -3.88
C LEU A 65 -16.50 -2.75 -2.58
N VAL A 66 -17.24 -2.39 -1.53
CA VAL A 66 -16.66 -2.01 -0.24
C VAL A 66 -15.86 -3.18 0.37
N ARG A 67 -16.35 -4.41 0.25
CA ARG A 67 -15.64 -5.59 0.72
C ARG A 67 -14.31 -5.80 0.00
N LEU A 68 -14.29 -5.69 -1.33
CA LEU A 68 -13.07 -5.81 -2.13
C LEU A 68 -12.02 -4.77 -1.71
N VAL A 69 -12.46 -3.52 -1.52
CA VAL A 69 -11.56 -2.44 -1.11
C VAL A 69 -11.02 -2.68 0.31
N ASN A 70 -11.87 -3.11 1.24
CA ASN A 70 -11.44 -3.44 2.60
C ASN A 70 -10.43 -4.59 2.63
N GLU A 71 -10.64 -5.64 1.83
CA GLU A 71 -9.71 -6.76 1.71
C GLU A 71 -8.33 -6.30 1.20
N GLU A 72 -8.30 -5.41 0.20
CA GLU A 72 -7.06 -4.85 -0.34
C GLU A 72 -6.35 -3.91 0.66
N LEU A 73 -7.11 -3.09 1.39
CA LEU A 73 -6.55 -2.26 2.46
C LEU A 73 -5.89 -3.10 3.55
N ASN A 74 -6.57 -4.15 4.01
CA ASN A 74 -6.01 -5.04 5.04
C ASN A 74 -4.69 -5.68 4.56
N ARG A 75 -4.67 -6.19 3.33
CA ARG A 75 -3.45 -6.78 2.74
C ARG A 75 -2.28 -5.80 2.74
N ARG A 76 -2.55 -4.52 2.44
CA ARG A 76 -1.51 -3.47 2.44
C ARG A 76 -1.05 -3.10 3.84
N ILE A 77 -1.95 -3.06 4.81
CA ILE A 77 -1.59 -2.85 6.23
C ILE A 77 -0.67 -3.97 6.69
N GLU A 78 -1.02 -5.23 6.44
CA GLU A 78 -0.18 -6.38 6.81
C GLU A 78 1.21 -6.31 6.16
N ALA A 79 1.28 -5.92 4.88
CA ALA A 79 2.56 -5.73 4.20
C ALA A 79 3.39 -4.59 4.81
N ALA A 80 2.76 -3.45 5.12
CA ALA A 80 3.44 -2.31 5.75
C ALA A 80 3.92 -2.64 7.16
N GLU A 81 3.11 -3.34 7.96
CA GLU A 81 3.49 -3.81 9.29
C GLU A 81 4.67 -4.79 9.22
N GLY A 82 4.68 -5.70 8.24
CA GLY A 82 5.81 -6.59 7.96
C GLY A 82 7.09 -5.82 7.65
N THR A 83 7.02 -4.81 6.78
CA THR A 83 8.16 -3.94 6.45
C THR A 83 8.67 -3.18 7.67
N ILE A 84 7.78 -2.62 8.49
CA ILE A 84 8.15 -1.94 9.75
C ILE A 84 8.79 -2.92 10.76
N GLY A 85 8.31 -4.16 10.81
CA GLY A 85 8.90 -5.23 11.62
C GLY A 85 10.35 -5.50 11.22
N MET A 86 10.58 -5.77 9.93
CA MET A 86 11.93 -6.01 9.38
C MET A 86 12.87 -4.82 9.60
N LEU A 87 12.35 -3.59 9.47
CA LEU A 87 13.08 -2.35 9.76
C LEU A 87 13.58 -2.29 11.21
N ARG A 88 12.70 -2.59 12.16
CA ARG A 88 13.04 -2.58 13.59
C ARG A 88 14.08 -3.63 13.92
N GLU A 89 13.94 -4.83 13.36
CA GLU A 89 14.91 -5.92 13.54
C GLU A 89 16.29 -5.54 12.98
N SER A 90 16.34 -4.93 11.80
CA SER A 90 17.60 -4.49 11.19
C SER A 90 18.29 -3.35 11.95
N CYS A 91 17.54 -2.49 12.65
CA CYS A 91 18.10 -1.40 13.45
C CYS A 91 18.49 -1.82 14.88
N ALA A 92 17.99 -2.96 15.36
CA ALA A 92 18.29 -3.50 16.69
C ALA A 92 19.57 -4.37 16.72
N ALA A 93 20.23 -4.56 15.56
CA ALA A 93 21.46 -5.34 15.37
C ALA A 93 22.66 -4.44 15.07
#